data_AF-A0A822CHB7-F1
#
_entry.id   AF-A0A822CHB7-F1
#
_cell.length_a   1.000
_cell.length_b   1.000
_cell.length_c   1.000
_cell.angle_alpha   90.00
_cell.angle_beta   90.00
_cell.angle_gamma   90.00
#
_symmetry.space_group_name_H-M   'P 1'
#
loop_
_entity.id
_entity.type
_entity.pdbx_description
1 polymer ?
#
loop_
_entity_poly.entity_id
_entity_poly.type
_entity_poly.pdbx_seq_one_letter_code
_entity_poly.pdbx_strand_id
1 'polypeptide(L)'
;LERSTDYGKTFSTWYYFASDVECRSIFGLEPFYNHSFVRDDDVVCETKYASRIPLEGGEMVVSLINDRPNIKNFSNSDTLQQWTRAT
;
A
#
# COMPACT_ATOMS: atom_id res chain seq x y z
N LEU A 1 1.05 6.81 -1.92
CA LEU A 1 1.02 6.97 -0.45
C LEU A 1 2.37 6.55 0.10
N GLU A 2 3.02 7.45 0.80
CA GLU A 2 4.38 7.27 1.29
C GLU A 2 4.45 7.54 2.80
N ARG A 3 5.49 7.04 3.42
CA ARG A 3 5.80 7.22 4.84
C ARG A 3 7.24 7.65 5.02
N SER A 4 7.48 8.33 6.12
CA SER A 4 8.82 8.55 6.66
C SER A 4 8.95 7.81 7.98
N THR A 5 10.15 7.32 8.29
CA THR A 5 10.52 6.84 9.64
C THR A 5 11.62 7.67 10.28
N ASP A 6 12.02 8.77 9.64
CA ASP A 6 13.16 9.60 10.03
C ASP A 6 12.83 11.10 10.07
N TYR A 7 11.57 11.42 10.39
CA TYR A 7 11.04 12.78 10.53
C TYR A 7 11.11 13.61 9.22
N GLY A 8 10.84 12.97 8.09
CA GLY A 8 10.66 13.59 6.79
C GLY A 8 11.95 13.80 6.00
N LYS A 9 13.04 13.10 6.37
CA LYS A 9 14.30 13.18 5.61
C LYS A 9 14.27 12.22 4.41
N THR A 10 13.70 11.04 4.58
CA THR A 10 13.51 10.06 3.53
C THR A 10 12.09 9.50 3.54
N PHE A 11 11.62 9.14 2.35
CA PHE A 11 10.30 8.59 2.15
C PHE A 11 10.39 7.22 1.50
N SER A 12 9.54 6.31 1.97
CA SER A 12 9.34 4.98 1.39
C SER A 12 7.87 4.80 1.08
N THR A 13 7.56 4.08 0.00
CA THR A 13 6.20 3.92 -0.47
C THR A 13 5.46 2.83 0.32
N TRP A 14 4.22 3.10 0.71
CA TRP A 14 3.29 2.08 1.18
C TRP A 14 2.44 1.52 0.03
N TYR A 15 1.85 2.41 -0.79
CA TYR A 15 0.97 2.05 -1.90
C TYR A 15 1.14 3.03 -3.06
N TYR A 16 1.04 2.50 -4.28
CA TYR A 16 0.72 3.28 -5.46
C TYR A 16 -0.77 3.18 -5.75
N PHE A 17 -1.34 4.23 -6.34
CA PHE A 17 -2.73 4.25 -6.78
C PHE A 17 -2.78 4.76 -8.21
N ALA A 18 -3.20 3.92 -9.13
CA ALA A 18 -3.19 4.22 -10.55
C ALA A 18 -4.16 3.31 -11.30
N SER A 19 -4.47 3.63 -12.56
CA SER A 19 -5.14 2.67 -13.43
C SER A 19 -4.23 1.47 -13.74
N ASP A 20 -4.81 0.38 -14.24
CA ASP A 20 -4.07 -0.84 -14.60
C ASP A 20 -2.90 -0.57 -15.57
N VAL A 21 -3.11 0.35 -16.52
CA VAL A 21 -2.10 0.72 -17.51
C VAL A 21 -0.98 1.55 -16.87
N GLU A 22 -1.34 2.45 -15.96
CA GLU A 22 -0.39 3.31 -15.26
C GLU A 22 0.46 2.54 -14.24
N CYS A 23 -0.11 1.55 -13.54
CA CYS A 23 0.67 0.66 -12.67
C CYS A 23 1.86 0.05 -13.40
N ARG A 24 1.64 -0.47 -14.61
CA ARG A 24 2.69 -1.09 -15.42
C ARG A 24 3.64 -0.06 -16.04
N SER A 25 3.08 0.98 -16.65
CA SER A 25 3.87 1.92 -17.47
C SER A 25 4.63 2.98 -16.65
N ILE A 26 4.08 3.40 -15.51
CA ILE A 26 4.67 4.44 -14.65
C ILE A 26 5.44 3.81 -13.50
N PHE A 27 4.85 2.81 -12.84
CA PHE A 27 5.43 2.24 -11.61
C PHE A 27 6.13 0.89 -11.84
N GLY A 28 6.00 0.28 -13.04
CA GLY A 28 6.59 -1.03 -13.33
C GLY A 28 6.00 -2.16 -12.48
N LEU A 29 4.82 -1.95 -11.89
CA LEU A 29 4.13 -2.90 -11.03
C LEU A 29 2.93 -3.50 -11.75
N GLU A 30 2.67 -4.78 -11.50
CA GLU A 30 1.38 -5.34 -11.90
C GLU A 30 0.25 -4.73 -11.06
N PRO A 31 -0.91 -4.47 -11.66
CA PRO A 31 -2.09 -4.00 -10.94
C PRO A 31 -2.51 -5.00 -9.86
N PHE A 32 -2.79 -4.51 -8.65
CA PHE A 32 -3.13 -5.35 -7.50
C PHE A 32 -4.62 -5.74 -7.51
N TYR A 33 -5.04 -6.59 -8.45
CA TYR A 33 -6.36 -7.24 -8.45
C TYR A 33 -6.21 -8.74 -8.17
N ASN A 34 -6.99 -9.30 -7.24
CA ASN A 34 -6.97 -10.74 -6.90
C ASN A 34 -5.61 -11.30 -6.42
N HIS A 35 -4.67 -10.44 -6.05
CA HIS A 35 -3.38 -10.83 -5.48
C HIS A 35 -3.43 -10.75 -3.94
N SER A 36 -2.76 -11.68 -3.27
CA SER A 36 -2.51 -11.61 -1.83
C SER A 36 -1.10 -11.10 -1.59
N PHE A 37 -0.90 -10.34 -0.51
CA PHE A 37 0.43 -9.95 -0.08
C PHE A 37 1.26 -11.20 0.22
N VAL A 38 2.41 -11.32 -0.43
CA VAL A 38 3.34 -12.45 -0.22
C VAL A 38 4.22 -12.15 0.99
N ARG A 39 4.54 -10.87 1.21
CA ARG A 39 5.31 -10.37 2.35
C ARG A 39 4.59 -9.22 3.06
N ASP A 40 4.91 -9.06 4.33
CA ASP A 40 4.36 -7.98 5.15
C ASP A 40 4.76 -6.58 4.65
N ASP A 41 5.89 -6.47 3.92
CA ASP A 41 6.47 -5.22 3.41
C ASP A 41 6.30 -5.01 1.89
N ASP A 42 5.48 -5.84 1.22
CA ASP A 42 5.21 -5.69 -0.21
C ASP A 42 4.57 -4.32 -0.53
N VAL A 43 5.14 -3.62 -1.51
CA VAL A 43 4.56 -2.41 -2.10
C VAL A 43 3.72 -2.82 -3.29
N VAL A 44 2.48 -2.32 -3.36
CA VAL A 44 1.52 -2.70 -4.42
C VAL A 44 0.94 -1.48 -5.10
N CYS A 45 0.41 -1.69 -6.31
CA CYS A 45 -0.31 -0.68 -7.07
C CYS A 45 -1.81 -0.98 -7.08
N GLU A 46 -2.57 -0.28 -6.25
CA GLU A 46 -4.00 -0.48 -6.05
C GLU A 46 -4.81 0.33 -7.06
N THR A 47 -5.74 -0.32 -7.74
CA THR A 47 -6.50 0.29 -8.85
C THR A 47 -7.95 0.59 -8.47
N LYS A 48 -8.45 0.03 -7.36
CA LYS A 48 -9.80 0.26 -6.83
C LYS A 48 -10.12 1.75 -6.65
N TYR A 49 -9.16 2.52 -6.16
CA TYR A 49 -9.33 3.95 -5.86
C TYR A 49 -8.97 4.87 -7.02
N ALA A 50 -8.53 4.32 -8.17
CA ALA A 50 -8.16 5.11 -9.34
C ALA A 50 -9.37 5.49 -10.22
N SER A 51 -10.57 4.99 -9.90
CA SER A 51 -11.80 5.37 -10.59
C SER A 51 -12.16 6.83 -10.32
N ARG A 52 -12.62 7.55 -11.36
CA ARG A 52 -13.12 8.93 -11.24
C ARG A 52 -14.44 9.07 -10.49
N ILE A 53 -15.18 7.97 -10.29
CA ILE A 53 -16.47 7.97 -9.62
C ILE A 53 -16.26 7.50 -8.18
N PRO A 54 -16.79 8.21 -7.16
CA PRO A 54 -17.69 9.38 -7.25
C PRO A 54 -16.95 10.70 -7.53
N LEU A 55 -17.64 11.65 -8.18
CA LEU A 55 -17.07 12.97 -8.50
C LEU A 55 -16.97 13.89 -7.27
N GLU A 56 -17.74 13.60 -6.22
CA GLU A 56 -17.72 14.31 -4.94
C GLU A 56 -17.87 13.31 -3.80
N GLY A 57 -17.32 13.62 -2.62
CA GLY A 57 -17.43 12.74 -1.45
C GLY A 57 -16.72 11.39 -1.60
N GLY A 58 -15.67 11.33 -2.44
CA GLY A 58 -14.84 10.13 -2.57
C GLY A 58 -14.11 9.82 -1.27
N GLU A 59 -14.28 8.61 -0.75
CA GLU A 59 -13.59 8.12 0.44
C GLU A 59 -12.59 7.03 0.07
N MET A 60 -11.41 7.12 0.69
CA MET A 60 -10.33 6.18 0.50
C MET A 60 -9.81 5.70 1.85
N VAL A 61 -10.06 4.44 2.17
CA VAL A 61 -9.60 3.78 3.40
C VAL A 61 -8.53 2.77 3.03
N VAL A 62 -7.31 3.01 3.52
CA VAL A 62 -6.16 2.14 3.27
C VAL A 62 -5.81 1.44 4.59
N SER A 63 -5.80 0.11 4.59
CA SER A 63 -5.28 -0.66 5.72
C SER A 63 -3.87 -1.12 5.43
N LEU A 64 -2.94 -0.79 6.34
CA LEU A 64 -1.53 -1.22 6.23
C LEU A 64 -1.32 -2.68 6.65
N ILE A 65 -2.29 -3.27 7.36
CA ILE A 65 -2.15 -4.59 8.00
C ILE A 65 -3.07 -5.66 7.41
N ASN A 66 -4.22 -5.27 6.84
CA ASN A 66 -5.19 -6.25 6.33
C ASN A 66 -4.57 -7.06 5.19
N ASP A 67 -4.90 -8.35 5.16
CA ASP A 67 -4.45 -9.34 4.17
C ASP A 67 -2.93 -9.57 4.12
N ARG A 68 -2.15 -8.93 5.02
CA ARG A 68 -0.73 -9.21 5.20
C ARG A 68 -0.54 -10.56 5.90
N PRO A 69 0.48 -11.36 5.52
CA PRO A 69 0.69 -12.71 6.04
C PRO A 69 0.67 -12.82 7.58
N ASN A 70 1.28 -11.87 8.29
CA ASN A 70 1.41 -11.93 9.74
C ASN A 70 0.40 -11.08 10.51
N ILE A 71 -0.73 -10.69 9.91
CA ILE A 71 -1.77 -9.91 10.61
C ILE A 71 -2.20 -10.53 11.95
N LYS A 72 -2.37 -11.86 11.99
CA LYS A 72 -2.77 -12.60 13.21
C LYS A 72 -1.65 -12.72 14.25
N ASN A 73 -0.40 -12.41 13.87
CA ASN A 73 0.78 -12.56 14.69
C ASN A 73 1.63 -11.27 14.70
N PHE A 74 0.97 -10.11 14.69
CA PHE A 74 1.61 -8.80 14.58
C PHE A 74 2.73 -8.61 15.62
N SER A 75 2.48 -8.98 16.88
CA SER A 75 3.44 -8.82 17.98
C SER A 75 4.75 -9.58 17.79
N ASN A 76 4.79 -10.59 16.91
CA ASN A 76 5.97 -11.39 16.63
C ASN A 76 6.51 -11.18 15.19
N SER A 77 5.92 -10.29 14.40
CA SER A 77 6.45 -9.92 13.08
C SER A 77 7.13 -8.55 13.15
N ASP A 78 8.46 -8.56 13.26
CA ASP A 78 9.27 -7.34 13.19
C ASP A 78 9.05 -6.59 11.87
N THR A 79 8.90 -7.32 10.77
CA THR A 79 8.65 -6.76 9.44
C THR A 79 7.34 -5.98 9.41
N LEU A 80 6.24 -6.56 9.90
CA LEU A 80 4.94 -5.88 9.88
C LEU A 80 4.88 -4.71 10.85
N GLN A 81 5.54 -4.82 12.00
CA GLN A 81 5.69 -3.71 12.95
C GLN A 81 6.45 -2.54 12.30
N GLN A 82 7.61 -2.81 11.69
CA GLN A 82 8.39 -1.81 10.98
C GLN A 82 7.65 -1.22 9.79
N TRP A 83 6.89 -2.03 9.06
CA TRP A 83 6.06 -1.60 7.93
C TRP A 83 5.03 -0.55 8.35
N THR A 84 4.33 -0.76 9.47
CA THR A 84 3.31 0.16 9.97
C THR A 84 3.87 1.44 10.62
N ARG A 85 5.17 1.50 10.89
CA ARG A 85 5.79 2.64 11.56
C ARG A 85 5.86 3.86 10.64
N ALA A 86 5.55 5.03 11.20
CA ALA A 86 5.78 6.32 10.57
C ALA A 86 6.07 7.41 11.60
N THR A 87 6.60 8.55 11.15
CA THR A 87 6.94 9.74 11.94
C THR A 87 6.34 10.98 11.32
#